data_AF-A0A1Q3JYU8-F1
#
_entry.id   AF-A0A1Q3JYU8-F1
#
_cell.length_a   1.000
_cell.length_b   1.000
_cell.length_c   1.000
_cell.angle_alpha   90.00
_cell.angle_beta   90.00
_cell.angle_gamma   90.00
#
_symmetry.space_group_name_H-M   'P 1'
#
loop_
_entity.id
_entity.type
_entity.pdbx_description
1 polymer ?
#
loop_
_entity_poly.entity_id
_entity_poly.type
_entity_poly.pdbx_seq_one_letter_code
_entity_poly.pdbx_strand_id
1 'polypeptide(L)' 'MAKYKIQAYVEGVEAYLSWPDEREYWLVRKFLGELDGLESQRRQDPSHIEWYDLTQEQLDKLMEFSKELRAKRKGR' A
#
# COMPACT_ATOMS: atom_id res chain seq x y z
N MET A 1 9.21 -13.30 7.67
CA MET A 1 7.82 -12.86 7.91
C MET A 1 7.77 -11.35 7.66
N ALA A 2 6.93 -10.86 6.74
CA ALA A 2 6.90 -9.43 6.42
C ALA A 2 6.43 -8.62 7.65
N LYS A 3 7.23 -7.62 8.03
CA LYS A 3 7.06 -6.84 9.26
C LYS A 3 6.07 -5.69 9.07
N TYR A 4 5.93 -5.18 7.85
CA TYR A 4 5.07 -4.08 7.50
C TYR A 4 3.92 -4.57 6.61
N LYS A 5 2.68 -4.25 6.99
CA LYS A 5 1.48 -4.73 6.31
C LYS A 5 0.45 -3.62 6.22
N ILE A 6 -0.31 -3.66 5.14
CA ILE A 6 -1.50 -2.83 4.92
C ILE A 6 -2.65 -3.78 4.62
N GLN A 7 -3.77 -3.57 5.27
CA GLN A 7 -5.01 -4.24 4.91
C GLN A 7 -5.70 -3.39 3.84
N ALA A 8 -6.13 -4.02 2.76
CA ALA A 8 -6.83 -3.35 1.67
C ALA A 8 -8.11 -4.11 1.35
N TYR A 9 -9.19 -3.39 1.11
CA TYR A 9 -10.39 -3.93 0.47
C TYR A 9 -10.33 -3.54 -0.99
N VAL A 10 -10.31 -4.53 -1.88
CA VAL A 10 -10.25 -4.30 -3.32
C VAL A 10 -11.54 -4.82 -3.90
N GLU A 11 -12.41 -3.90 -4.34
CA GLU A 11 -13.75 -4.25 -4.88
C GLU A 11 -14.55 -5.20 -3.98
N GLY A 12 -14.46 -5.01 -2.66
CA GLY A 12 -15.14 -5.84 -1.66
C GLY A 12 -14.42 -7.12 -1.27
N VAL A 13 -13.23 -7.39 -1.82
CA VAL A 13 -12.36 -8.51 -1.42
C VAL A 13 -11.28 -8.02 -0.47
N GLU A 14 -11.17 -8.65 0.69
CA GLU A 14 -10.12 -8.33 1.64
C GLU A 14 -8.76 -8.92 1.21
N ALA A 15 -7.74 -8.07 1.21
CA ALA A 15 -6.37 -8.42 0.85
C ALA A 15 -5.38 -7.86 1.88
N TYR A 16 -4.29 -8.62 2.10
CA TYR A 16 -3.16 -8.17 2.91
C TYR A 16 -1.95 -7.91 2.03
N LEU A 17 -1.58 -6.65 1.90
CA LEU A 17 -0.36 -6.24 1.23
C LEU A 17 0.77 -6.21 2.26
N SER A 18 1.94 -6.70 1.89
CA SER A 18 3.04 -6.82 2.83
C SER A 18 4.39 -6.48 2.20
N TRP A 19 5.23 -5.80 2.98
CA TRP A 19 6.55 -5.35 2.56
C TRP A 19 7.62 -5.84 3.53
N PRO A 20 8.75 -6.34 3.01
CA PRO A 20 9.90 -6.71 3.82
C PRO A 20 10.75 -5.50 4.22
N ASP A 21 10.72 -4.42 3.43
CA ASP A 21 11.54 -3.23 3.59
C ASP A 21 10.73 -2.05 4.14
N GLU A 22 11.19 -1.48 5.24
CA GLU A 22 10.53 -0.36 5.92
C GLU A 22 10.44 0.90 5.04
N ARG A 23 11.48 1.19 4.25
CA ARG A 23 11.51 2.37 3.40
C ARG A 23 10.54 2.21 2.23
N GLU A 24 10.48 1.02 1.62
CA GLU A 24 9.48 0.69 0.58
C GLU A 24 8.06 0.84 1.14
N TYR A 25 7.83 0.36 2.36
CA TYR A 25 6.56 0.53 3.07
C TYR A 25 6.17 2.01 3.23
N TRP A 26 7.06 2.86 3.75
CA TRP A 26 6.74 4.28 3.93
C TRP A 26 6.48 5.01 2.62
N LEU A 27 7.18 4.65 1.54
CA LEU A 27 6.94 5.22 0.22
C LEU A 27 5.59 4.79 -0.35
N VAL A 28 5.24 3.50 -0.21
CA VAL A 28 3.92 2.99 -0.59
C VAL A 28 2.82 3.66 0.22
N ARG A 29 2.98 3.78 1.54
CA ARG A 29 2.00 4.44 2.40
C ARG A 29 1.77 5.89 1.98
N LYS A 30 2.85 6.60 1.65
CA LYS A 30 2.75 7.97 1.13
C LYS A 30 2.00 8.01 -0.21
N PHE A 31 2.35 7.12 -1.14
CA PHE A 31 1.67 7.00 -2.43
C PHE A 31 0.17 6.73 -2.27
N LEU A 32 -0.19 5.80 -1.38
CA LEU A 32 -1.59 5.52 -1.04
C LEU A 32 -2.30 6.74 -0.48
N GLY A 33 -1.65 7.55 0.37
CA GLY A 33 -2.24 8.81 0.87
C GLY A 33 -2.42 9.89 -0.21
N GLU A 34 -1.61 9.87 -1.27
CA GLU A 34 -1.70 10.81 -2.40
C GLU A 34 -2.74 10.38 -3.46
N LEU A 35 -3.13 9.10 -3.48
CA LEU A 35 -4.22 8.63 -4.33
C LEU A 35 -5.55 9.26 -3.89
N ASP A 36 -6.34 9.65 -4.89
CA ASP A 36 -7.52 10.51 -4.82
C ASP A 36 -8.40 10.30 -3.56
N GLY A 37 -8.11 11.06 -2.50
CA GLY A 37 -8.86 11.04 -1.24
C GLY A 37 -8.63 9.85 -0.31
N LEU A 38 -7.74 8.90 -0.61
CA LEU A 38 -7.54 7.70 0.21
C LEU A 38 -7.02 8.01 1.62
N GLU A 39 -6.26 9.09 1.82
CA GLU A 39 -5.85 9.54 3.17
C GLU A 39 -7.07 9.88 4.05
N SER A 40 -8.14 10.42 3.45
CA SER A 40 -9.40 10.70 4.15
C SER A 40 -10.22 9.44 4.44
N GLN A 41 -9.98 8.36 3.69
CA GLN A 41 -10.63 7.07 3.86
C GLN A 41 -9.86 6.13 4.80
N ARG A 42 -8.63 6.51 5.18
CA ARG A 42 -7.79 5.71 6.07
C ARG A 42 -8.47 5.53 7.42
N ARG A 43 -8.87 4.30 7.71
CA ARG A 43 -9.36 3.91 9.03
C ARG A 43 -8.18 3.39 9.85
N GLN A 44 -8.00 3.95 11.05
CA GLN A 44 -7.03 3.45 12.02
C GLN A 44 -7.74 2.45 12.91
N ASP A 45 -7.33 1.18 12.85
CA ASP A 45 -7.78 0.16 13.80
C ASP A 45 -7.05 0.35 15.14
N PRO A 46 -7.69 0.12 16.31
CA PRO A 46 -7.01 0.08 17.61
C PRO A 46 -5.81 -0.90 17.65
N SER A 47 -5.75 -1.90 16.77
CA SER A 47 -4.63 -2.81 16.58
C SER A 47 -3.47 -2.24 15.74
N HIS A 48 -3.51 -0.94 15.39
CA HIS A 48 -2.50 -0.21 14.61
C HIS A 48 -2.37 -0.67 13.13
N ILE A 49 -3.36 -1.39 12.62
CA ILE A 49 -3.39 -1.78 11.21
C ILE A 49 -4.11 -0.65 10.44
N GLU A 50 -3.52 -0.25 9.31
CA GLU A 50 -4.09 0.74 8.39
C GLU A 50 -4.88 0.04 7.29
N TRP A 51 -6.06 0.57 6.99
CA TRP A 51 -7.03 -0.04 6.09
C TRP A 51 -7.36 0.95 4.98
N TYR A 52 -7.27 0.50 3.73
CA TYR A 52 -7.60 1.27 2.53
C TYR A 52 -8.70 0.57 1.73
N ASP A 53 -9.64 1.34 1.21
CA ASP A 53 -10.58 0.87 0.20
C ASP A 53 -10.01 1.25 -1.16
N LEU A 54 -9.69 0.25 -1.98
CA LEU A 54 -9.02 0.42 -3.26
C LEU A 54 -9.95 -0.03 -4.37
N THR A 55 -10.03 0.76 -5.43
CA THR A 55 -10.51 0.27 -6.72
C THR A 55 -9.46 -0.64 -7.37
N GLN A 56 -9.85 -1.48 -8.34
CA GLN A 56 -8.88 -2.26 -9.11
C GLN A 56 -7.83 -1.37 -9.78
N GLU A 57 -8.21 -0.20 -10.29
CA GLU A 57 -7.29 0.77 -10.88
C GLU A 57 -6.26 1.31 -9.86
N GLN A 58 -6.69 1.59 -8.63
CA GLN A 58 -5.78 2.06 -7.56
C GLN A 58 -4.82 0.94 -7.14
N LEU A 59 -5.28 -0.31 -7.10
CA LEU A 59 -4.42 -1.47 -6.86
C LEU A 59 -3.37 -1.62 -7.97
N ASP A 60 -3.78 -1.52 -9.22
CA ASP A 60 -2.86 -1.66 -10.36
C ASP A 60 -1.76 -0.58 -10.33
N LYS A 61 -2.14 0.67 -10.05
CA LYS A 61 -1.20 1.79 -9.86
C LYS A 61 -0.22 1.53 -8.70
N LEU A 62 -0.71 0.97 -7.59
CA LEU A 62 0.14 0.61 -6.45
C LEU A 62 1.15 -0.50 -6.79
N MET A 63 0.71 -1.50 -7.55
CA MET A 63 1.56 -2.61 -7.97
C MET A 63 2.64 -2.15 -8.95
N GLU A 64 2.28 -1.25 -9.88
CA GLU A 64 3.22 -0.59 -10.79
C GLU A 64 4.25 0.24 -10.03
N PHE A 65 3.81 1.10 -9.12
CA PHE A 65 4.71 1.89 -8.26
C PHE A 65 5.70 1.01 -7.47
N SER A 66 5.21 -0.08 -6.88
CA SER A 66 6.06 -1.04 -6.16
C SER A 66 7.09 -1.70 -7.07
N LYS A 67 6.71 -2.03 -8.31
CA LYS A 67 7.63 -2.59 -9.32
C LYS A 67 8.70 -1.57 -9.70
N GLU A 68 8.35 -0.32 -9.91
CA GLU A 68 9.30 0.76 -10.20
C GLU A 68 10.30 0.99 -9.06
N LEU A 69 9.82 1.02 -7.81
CA LEU A 69 10.68 1.16 -6.63
C LEU A 69 11.75 0.06 -6.60
N ARG A 70 11.35 -1.18 -6.87
CA ARG A 70 12.26 -2.34 -6.91
C ARG A 70 13.21 -2.27 -8.10
N ALA A 71 12.75 -1.82 -9.27
CA ALA A 71 13.60 -1.66 -10.45
C ALA A 71 14.70 -0.60 -10.21
N LYS A 72 14.34 0.56 -9.64
CA LYS A 72 15.28 1.62 -9.27
C LYS A 72 16.33 1.16 -8.25
N ARG A 73 16.00 0.16 -7.42
CA ARG A 73 16.92 -0.43 -6.44
C ARG A 73 17.90 -1.43 -7.06
N LYS A 74 17.51 -2.16 -8.11
CA LYS A 74 18.37 -3.14 -8.81
C LYS A 74 19.37 -2.51 -9.79
N GLY A 75 19.10 -1.29 -10.25
CA GLY A 75 19.99 -0.55 -11.15
C GLY A 75 21.08 0.27 -10.43
N ARG A 76 21.39 -0.07 -9.17
CA ARG A 76 22.34 0.65 -8.32
C ARG A 76 23.47 -0.25 -7.85
#